data_AF-A0AAV6ZK82-F1
#
_entry.id   AF-A0AAV6ZK82-F1
#
_cell.length_a   1.000
_cell.length_b   1.000
_cell.length_c   1.000
_cell.angle_alpha   90.00
_cell.angle_beta   90.00
_cell.angle_gamma   90.00
#
_symmetry.space_group_name_H-M   'P 1'
#
loop_
_entity.id
_entity.type
_entity.pdbx_description
1 polymer ?
#
loop_
_entity_poly.entity_id
_entity_poly.type
_entity_poly.pdbx_seq_one_letter_code
_entity_poly.pdbx_strand_id
1 'polypeptide(L)'
;MAASILVVSLHDWGEPIALSQDDVVSAVRTSLSRPPQMLCSAPMSSGLYDWTFHLLLQQLTQDSRLFPAVAGESALLWQSVCILLRFSSIRAPLEGDTPREDEIQKPQWKLLSARGLVTFLHLALITSVQDPNHFVGLIGSPGSPVVASLTRLLRPGFLDHVIAVCQVSGWNVPQTLSEVVNLVCQLLCIPLSLEISGDTLDGILQALRQEEVVTSLLQACGLLLEGQMETPLCLLGRLVLMKDEFLSQFSSKASSSDDVVSWLKRAVWSGPDSVVIELLTLLSHLIRASSTNSSLVQKILGDWNQLLLQHLQSPDAEMRSAACSLAGNLSRLGQWLSVPVVENLVACLSHPDNRVRKSAAFAVGNCIFHKSCTGDDARWVSFAASQLLMLLRDPQAKTRVHAATALGNLETLFSDGDDQLMEMSQALLHAALTDHEEPVRLASVIALRSLIGIPNICQQLHSLNARERLSASLTEEKRLSSPLVHHSHRLLQQLTPGSS
;
A
#
# COMPACT_ATOMS: atom_id res chain seq x y z
N MET A 1 31.00 27.85 -6.55
CA MET A 1 30.06 28.59 -7.42
C MET A 1 30.68 29.01 -8.74
N ALA A 2 31.40 30.15 -8.87
CA ALA A 2 32.01 30.54 -10.15
C ALA A 2 33.00 29.47 -10.68
N ALA A 3 33.80 28.89 -9.77
CA ALA A 3 34.64 27.74 -10.07
C ALA A 3 33.84 26.48 -10.46
N SER A 4 32.67 26.23 -9.85
CA SER A 4 31.82 25.08 -10.17
C SER A 4 31.21 25.22 -11.57
N ILE A 5 30.75 26.42 -11.94
CA ILE A 5 30.26 26.73 -13.29
C ILE A 5 31.39 26.55 -14.31
N LEU A 6 32.58 27.09 -14.01
CA LEU A 6 33.75 26.97 -14.88
C LEU A 6 34.17 25.51 -15.07
N VAL A 7 34.24 24.73 -13.99
CA VAL A 7 34.63 23.31 -14.05
C VAL A 7 33.63 22.48 -14.83
N VAL A 8 32.32 22.66 -14.60
CA VAL A 8 31.28 21.96 -15.37
C VAL A 8 31.35 22.36 -16.84
N SER A 9 31.50 23.66 -17.13
CA SER A 9 31.59 24.16 -18.51
C SER A 9 32.82 23.62 -19.24
N LEU A 10 33.99 23.55 -18.59
CA LEU A 10 35.21 23.00 -19.17
C LEU A 10 35.11 21.49 -19.39
N HIS A 11 34.48 20.77 -18.46
CA HIS A 11 34.23 19.35 -18.63
C HIS A 11 33.27 19.06 -19.80
N ASP A 12 32.18 19.82 -19.95
CA ASP A 12 31.25 19.68 -21.08
C ASP A 12 31.93 19.93 -22.44
N TRP A 13 33.05 20.64 -22.44
CA TRP A 13 33.88 20.91 -23.62
C TRP A 13 34.97 19.85 -23.84
N GLY A 14 35.00 18.78 -23.03
CA GLY A 14 35.89 17.65 -23.19
C GLY A 14 37.25 17.78 -22.50
N GLU A 15 37.45 18.81 -21.68
CA GLU A 15 38.70 19.01 -20.93
C GLU A 15 38.63 18.32 -19.55
N PRO A 16 39.47 17.30 -19.26
CA PRO A 16 39.45 16.61 -17.98
C PRO A 16 40.09 17.47 -16.88
N ILE A 17 39.29 17.90 -15.91
CA ILE A 17 39.78 18.55 -14.69
C ILE A 17 39.82 17.52 -13.58
N ALA A 18 41.02 17.10 -13.18
CA ALA A 18 41.21 16.23 -12.01
C ALA A 18 41.17 17.07 -10.73
N LEU A 19 40.07 16.98 -9.97
CA LEU A 19 39.98 17.53 -8.62
C LEU A 19 40.24 16.39 -7.61
N SER A 20 40.98 16.67 -6.54
CA SER A 20 41.15 15.68 -5.46
C SER A 20 39.85 15.55 -4.66
N GLN A 21 39.64 14.39 -4.01
CA GLN A 21 38.42 14.12 -3.26
C GLN A 21 38.21 15.12 -2.11
N ASP A 22 39.29 15.43 -1.39
CA ASP A 22 39.28 16.39 -0.29
C ASP A 22 38.98 17.81 -0.77
N ASP A 23 39.48 18.18 -1.95
CA ASP A 23 39.22 19.51 -2.54
C ASP A 23 37.75 19.68 -2.92
N VAL A 24 37.11 18.65 -3.49
CA VAL A 24 35.70 18.69 -3.89
C VAL A 24 34.79 18.84 -2.66
N VAL A 25 34.98 17.99 -1.65
CA VAL A 25 34.14 18.00 -0.43
C VAL A 25 34.37 19.28 0.38
N SER A 26 35.62 19.72 0.53
CA SER A 26 35.97 20.97 1.22
C SER A 26 35.39 22.20 0.51
N ALA A 27 35.45 22.25 -0.83
CA ALA A 27 34.88 23.34 -1.61
C ALA A 27 33.35 23.41 -1.48
N VAL A 28 32.69 22.26 -1.47
CA VAL A 28 31.23 22.14 -1.30
C VAL A 28 30.82 22.59 0.10
N ARG A 29 31.48 22.07 1.13
CA ARG A 29 31.25 22.49 2.53
C ARG A 29 31.40 24.01 2.66
N THR A 30 32.51 24.56 2.17
CA THR A 30 32.76 26.01 2.19
C THR A 30 31.70 26.81 1.44
N SER A 31 31.21 26.30 0.30
CA SER A 31 30.18 26.96 -0.50
C SER A 31 28.82 26.96 0.21
N LEU A 32 28.49 25.90 0.94
CA LEU A 32 27.18 25.70 1.59
C LEU A 32 27.11 26.28 3.02
N SER A 33 28.25 26.42 3.69
CA SER A 33 28.33 27.06 5.02
C SER A 33 28.26 28.59 4.97
N ARG A 34 28.46 29.21 3.80
CA ARG A 34 28.35 30.67 3.66
C ARG A 34 26.87 31.08 3.55
N PRO A 35 26.45 32.18 4.20
CA PRO A 35 25.10 32.68 4.05
C PRO A 35 24.82 32.99 2.57
N PRO A 36 23.63 32.64 2.05
CA PRO A 36 23.32 32.85 0.64
C PRO A 36 23.31 34.35 0.31
N GLN A 37 24.36 34.80 -0.39
CA GLN A 37 24.47 36.17 -0.88
C GLN A 37 24.45 36.13 -2.40
N MET A 38 23.50 36.85 -3.02
CA MET A 38 23.48 37.04 -4.47
C MET A 38 24.62 37.99 -4.86
N LEU A 39 25.78 37.42 -5.19
CA LEU A 39 26.93 38.20 -5.68
C LEU A 39 26.83 38.47 -7.19
N CYS A 40 26.19 37.58 -7.96
CA CYS A 40 25.99 37.69 -9.42
C CYS A 40 24.68 36.99 -9.86
N SER A 41 24.12 37.37 -11.01
CA SER A 41 23.02 36.63 -11.66
C SER A 41 23.56 35.38 -12.37
N ALA A 42 23.04 34.20 -12.04
CA ALA A 42 23.39 32.96 -12.72
C ALA A 42 22.78 32.91 -14.14
N PRO A 43 23.44 32.24 -15.11
CA PRO A 43 22.97 32.16 -16.49
C PRO A 43 21.71 31.29 -16.64
N MET A 44 20.94 31.53 -17.71
CA MET A 44 19.91 30.62 -18.23
C MET A 44 18.89 30.11 -17.19
N SER A 45 18.33 31.00 -16.36
CA SER A 45 17.35 30.66 -15.29
C SER A 45 17.84 29.66 -14.22
N SER A 46 19.14 29.36 -14.18
CA SER A 46 19.73 28.51 -13.14
C SER A 46 19.83 29.23 -11.80
N GLY A 47 19.76 28.46 -10.73
CA GLY A 47 20.06 28.90 -9.38
C GLY A 47 21.57 28.93 -9.13
N LEU A 48 21.99 29.82 -8.23
CA LEU A 48 23.38 29.97 -7.82
C LEU A 48 24.03 28.64 -7.33
N TYR A 49 23.26 27.77 -6.68
CA TYR A 49 23.73 26.49 -6.12
C TYR A 49 23.54 25.29 -7.04
N ASP A 50 22.78 25.42 -8.14
CA ASP A 50 22.48 24.32 -9.06
C ASP A 50 23.76 23.63 -9.56
N TRP A 51 24.74 24.44 -9.96
CA TRP A 51 26.02 23.97 -10.50
C TRP A 51 26.90 23.29 -9.46
N THR A 52 26.75 23.64 -8.18
CA THR A 52 27.45 22.94 -7.10
C THR A 52 26.90 21.52 -6.94
N PHE A 53 25.57 21.36 -6.94
CA PHE A 53 24.94 20.05 -6.86
C PHE A 53 25.16 19.22 -8.13
N HIS A 54 25.14 19.86 -9.30
CA HIS A 54 25.41 19.19 -10.57
C HIS A 54 26.85 18.65 -10.63
N LEU A 55 27.83 19.47 -10.25
CA LEU A 55 29.23 19.04 -10.19
C LEU A 55 29.41 17.86 -9.24
N LEU A 56 28.82 17.92 -8.03
CA LEU A 56 28.86 16.82 -7.08
C LEU A 56 28.28 15.52 -7.64
N LEU A 57 27.10 15.61 -8.25
CA LEU A 57 26.42 14.47 -8.85
C LEU A 57 27.26 13.84 -9.97
N GLN A 58 27.85 14.68 -10.81
CA GLN A 58 28.73 14.25 -11.88
C GLN A 58 29.99 13.54 -11.34
N GLN A 59 30.65 14.12 -10.33
CA GLN A 59 31.84 13.53 -9.73
C GLN A 59 31.54 12.19 -9.04
N LEU A 60 30.40 12.05 -8.35
CA LEU A 60 29.99 10.77 -7.75
C LEU A 60 29.66 9.69 -8.78
N THR A 61 29.15 10.10 -9.94
CA THR A 61 28.88 9.17 -11.05
C THR A 61 30.20 8.66 -11.67
N GLN A 62 31.29 9.43 -11.55
CA GLN A 62 32.60 9.11 -12.12
C GLN A 62 33.54 8.38 -11.12
N ASP A 63 33.50 8.73 -9.82
CA ASP A 63 34.35 8.12 -8.79
C ASP A 63 33.52 7.70 -7.56
N SER A 64 33.26 6.39 -7.45
CA SER A 64 32.50 5.81 -6.33
C SER A 64 33.18 5.94 -4.97
N ARG A 65 34.48 6.23 -4.92
CA ARG A 65 35.19 6.44 -3.65
C ARG A 65 34.78 7.73 -2.94
N LEU A 66 34.10 8.65 -3.65
CA LEU A 66 33.56 9.87 -3.09
C LEU A 66 32.29 9.65 -2.24
N PHE A 67 31.60 8.51 -2.40
CA PHE A 67 30.32 8.27 -1.71
C PHE A 67 30.38 8.44 -0.19
N PRO A 68 31.33 7.83 0.55
CA PRO A 68 31.38 7.97 2.01
C PRO A 68 31.63 9.41 2.45
N ALA A 69 32.48 10.13 1.73
CA ALA A 69 32.83 11.51 2.07
C ALA A 69 31.65 12.48 1.85
N VAL A 70 30.90 12.30 0.75
CA VAL A 70 29.69 13.11 0.49
C VAL A 70 28.54 12.70 1.42
N ALA A 71 28.38 11.40 1.68
CA ALA A 71 27.39 10.89 2.64
C ALA A 71 27.61 11.50 4.03
N GLY A 72 28.87 11.61 4.49
CA GLY A 72 29.22 12.28 5.75
C GLY A 72 28.76 13.75 5.85
N GLU A 73 28.57 14.44 4.72
CA GLU A 73 28.08 15.82 4.66
C GLU A 73 26.55 15.93 4.47
N SER A 74 25.82 14.80 4.45
CA SER A 74 24.37 14.78 4.16
C SER A 74 23.57 15.70 5.08
N ALA A 75 23.91 15.74 6.37
CA ALA A 75 23.22 16.60 7.33
C ALA A 75 23.37 18.09 6.96
N LEU A 76 24.58 18.53 6.60
CA LEU A 76 24.83 19.90 6.14
C LEU A 76 24.10 20.19 4.83
N LEU A 77 24.15 19.26 3.88
CA LEU A 77 23.47 19.38 2.59
C LEU A 77 21.96 19.61 2.76
N TRP A 78 21.30 18.78 3.58
CA TRP A 78 19.89 18.92 3.90
C TRP A 78 19.59 20.24 4.60
N GLN A 79 20.38 20.63 5.61
CA GLN A 79 20.21 21.92 6.30
C GLN A 79 20.32 23.11 5.35
N SER A 80 21.33 23.12 4.47
CA SER A 80 21.52 24.18 3.49
C SER A 80 20.33 24.27 2.53
N VAL A 81 19.82 23.14 2.02
CA VAL A 81 18.64 23.13 1.14
C VAL A 81 17.40 23.63 1.88
N CYS A 82 17.19 23.25 3.15
CA CYS A 82 16.08 23.78 3.95
C CYS A 82 16.10 25.31 4.03
N ILE A 83 17.28 25.90 4.24
CA ILE A 83 17.45 27.35 4.28
C ILE A 83 17.11 27.98 2.92
N LEU A 84 17.59 27.40 1.82
CA LEU A 84 17.35 27.91 0.46
C LEU A 84 15.87 27.82 0.06
N LEU A 85 15.18 26.77 0.50
CA LEU A 85 13.75 26.57 0.29
C LEU A 85 12.87 27.34 1.28
N ARG A 86 13.48 28.02 2.26
CA ARG A 86 12.79 28.75 3.35
C ARG A 86 11.84 27.87 4.16
N PHE A 87 12.25 26.62 4.38
CA PHE A 87 11.61 25.76 5.35
C PHE A 87 11.97 26.28 6.73
N SER A 88 11.02 26.91 7.42
CA SER A 88 11.21 27.45 8.78
C SER A 88 11.87 26.39 9.66
N SER A 89 13.02 26.70 10.29
CA SER A 89 13.41 25.95 11.48
C SER A 89 12.34 26.24 12.51
N ILE A 90 11.72 25.19 13.06
CA ILE A 90 10.77 25.30 14.16
C ILE A 90 11.39 26.21 15.24
N ARG A 91 10.93 27.46 15.35
CA ARG A 91 11.12 28.19 16.60
C ARG A 91 10.19 27.51 17.60
N ALA A 92 10.70 27.18 18.78
CA ALA A 92 9.82 26.79 19.87
C ALA A 92 8.74 27.88 20.03
N PRO A 93 7.44 27.54 20.02
CA PRO A 93 6.38 28.53 20.21
C PRO A 93 6.65 29.26 21.53
N LEU A 94 6.74 30.58 21.49
CA LEU A 94 6.75 31.36 22.72
C LEU A 94 5.32 31.36 23.27
N GLU A 95 5.17 31.32 24.59
CA GLU A 95 3.87 31.39 25.26
C GLU A 95 3.09 32.63 24.77
N GLY A 96 2.03 32.41 23.98
CA GLY A 96 1.21 33.46 23.39
C GLY A 96 1.22 33.57 21.85
N ASP A 97 2.05 32.79 21.15
CA ASP A 97 1.96 32.71 19.68
C ASP A 97 0.66 32.01 19.27
N THR A 98 -0.20 32.72 18.53
CA THR A 98 -1.27 32.05 17.79
C THR A 98 -0.63 31.14 16.73
N PRO A 99 -1.08 29.88 16.57
CA PRO A 99 -0.55 29.01 15.54
C PRO A 99 -0.87 29.65 14.19
N ARG A 100 0.14 30.29 13.59
CA ARG A 100 0.06 30.70 12.19
C ARG A 100 -0.01 29.40 11.40
N GLU A 101 -0.99 29.29 10.51
CA GLU A 101 -0.98 28.25 9.49
C GLU A 101 0.44 28.18 8.90
N ASP A 102 0.96 26.97 8.70
CA ASP A 102 2.26 26.72 8.06
C ASP A 102 2.27 27.33 6.64
N GLU A 103 2.38 28.65 6.52
CA GLU A 103 2.47 29.34 5.25
C GLU A 103 3.80 28.95 4.62
N ILE A 104 3.72 28.11 3.58
CA ILE A 104 4.87 27.72 2.78
C ILE A 104 5.39 28.98 2.11
N GLN A 105 6.53 29.49 2.61
CA GLN A 105 7.15 30.67 2.07
C GLN A 105 7.68 30.40 0.66
N LYS A 106 7.55 31.41 -0.21
CA LYS A 106 8.09 31.35 -1.57
C LYS A 106 9.60 31.06 -1.55
N PRO A 107 10.05 29.94 -2.16
CA PRO A 107 11.47 29.59 -2.23
C PRO A 107 12.30 30.65 -2.98
N GLN A 108 13.59 30.73 -2.66
CA GLN A 108 14.50 31.62 -3.36
C GLN A 108 15.01 30.97 -4.65
N TRP A 109 14.16 30.91 -5.68
CA TRP A 109 14.45 30.25 -6.96
C TRP A 109 15.69 30.75 -7.71
N LYS A 110 16.17 31.98 -7.39
CA LYS A 110 17.44 32.52 -7.90
C LYS A 110 18.68 31.87 -7.27
N LEU A 111 18.53 31.28 -6.09
CA LEU A 111 19.62 30.61 -5.37
C LEU A 111 19.59 29.11 -5.64
N LEU A 112 18.41 28.48 -5.59
CA LEU A 112 18.22 27.08 -5.91
C LEU A 112 17.03 26.98 -6.87
N SER A 113 17.27 26.62 -8.13
CA SER A 113 16.19 26.47 -9.09
C SER A 113 15.40 25.17 -8.87
N ALA A 114 14.28 24.99 -9.56
CA ALA A 114 13.57 23.71 -9.53
C ALA A 114 14.42 22.56 -10.10
N ARG A 115 15.25 22.81 -11.11
CA ARG A 115 16.21 21.81 -11.64
C ARG A 115 17.35 21.54 -10.66
N GLY A 116 17.82 22.57 -9.97
CA GLY A 116 18.79 22.43 -8.89
C GLY A 116 18.26 21.59 -7.73
N LEU A 117 16.98 21.78 -7.37
CA LEU A 117 16.28 20.95 -6.39
C LEU A 117 16.20 19.49 -6.85
N VAL A 118 15.78 19.24 -8.09
CA VAL A 118 15.77 17.88 -8.67
C VAL A 118 17.17 17.26 -8.65
N THR A 119 18.21 18.03 -9.01
CA THR A 119 19.61 17.57 -8.98
C THR A 119 20.05 17.21 -7.56
N PHE A 120 19.68 18.02 -6.57
CA PHE A 120 19.92 17.74 -5.16
C PHE A 120 19.19 16.47 -4.69
N LEU A 121 17.93 16.27 -5.09
CA LEU A 121 17.17 15.08 -4.71
C LEU A 121 17.75 13.80 -5.33
N HIS A 122 18.24 13.86 -6.57
CA HIS A 122 19.00 12.76 -7.18
C HIS A 122 20.29 12.47 -6.42
N LEU A 123 21.05 13.52 -6.07
CA LEU A 123 22.26 13.40 -5.27
C LEU A 123 21.95 12.68 -3.94
N ALA A 124 20.94 13.16 -3.21
CA ALA A 124 20.49 12.57 -1.96
C ALA A 124 20.08 11.09 -2.15
N LEU A 125 19.30 10.78 -3.19
CA LEU A 125 18.86 9.42 -3.47
C LEU A 125 20.03 8.47 -3.71
N ILE A 126 20.97 8.84 -4.59
CA ILE A 126 22.11 7.97 -4.91
C ILE A 126 22.99 7.76 -3.67
N THR A 127 23.27 8.82 -2.89
CA THR A 127 24.05 8.67 -1.65
C THR A 127 23.33 7.79 -0.63
N SER A 128 22.01 7.91 -0.50
CA SER A 128 21.21 7.12 0.44
C SER A 128 21.06 5.65 0.01
N VAL A 129 21.08 5.35 -1.28
CA VAL A 129 21.07 3.98 -1.78
C VAL A 129 22.44 3.31 -1.59
N GLN A 130 23.53 4.06 -1.71
CA GLN A 130 24.89 3.55 -1.50
C GLN A 130 25.20 3.29 -0.02
N ASP A 131 24.71 4.15 0.89
CA ASP A 131 24.81 3.94 2.34
C ASP A 131 23.44 4.11 3.03
N PRO A 132 22.57 3.09 2.96
CA PRO A 132 21.22 3.16 3.51
C PRO A 132 21.21 3.28 5.04
N ASN A 133 22.19 2.69 5.72
CA ASN A 133 22.30 2.76 7.18
C ASN A 133 22.64 4.17 7.65
N HIS A 134 23.54 4.87 6.94
CA HIS A 134 23.79 6.28 7.21
C HIS A 134 22.54 7.13 7.01
N PHE A 135 21.78 6.91 5.93
CA PHE A 135 20.53 7.63 5.68
C PHE A 135 19.45 7.34 6.74
N VAL A 136 19.32 6.10 7.19
CA VAL A 136 18.44 5.72 8.31
C VAL A 136 18.87 6.45 9.60
N GLY A 137 20.17 6.51 9.88
CA GLY A 137 20.71 7.28 11.00
C GLY A 137 20.36 8.77 10.91
N LEU A 138 20.47 9.35 9.70
CA LEU A 138 20.15 10.75 9.45
C LEU A 138 18.65 11.04 9.63
N ILE A 139 17.76 10.21 9.09
CA ILE A 139 16.30 10.44 9.16
C ILE A 139 15.73 10.08 10.53
N GLY A 140 16.30 9.11 11.23
CA GLY A 140 15.89 8.67 12.57
C GLY A 140 16.47 9.53 13.71
N SER A 141 17.42 10.42 13.44
CA SER A 141 18.02 11.29 14.46
C SER A 141 17.01 12.32 15.02
N PRO A 142 16.90 12.49 16.35
CA PRO A 142 16.05 13.51 16.95
C PRO A 142 16.39 14.92 16.43
N GLY A 143 15.38 15.66 15.96
CA GLY A 143 15.58 17.01 15.41
C GLY A 143 16.13 17.07 13.98
N SER A 144 16.27 15.93 13.30
CA SER A 144 16.60 15.89 11.88
C SER A 144 15.49 16.58 11.05
N PRO A 145 15.83 17.56 10.19
CA PRO A 145 14.83 18.22 9.36
C PRO A 145 14.40 17.38 8.16
N VAL A 146 14.98 16.20 7.93
CA VAL A 146 14.83 15.45 6.67
C VAL A 146 13.40 15.00 6.43
N VAL A 147 12.74 14.36 7.41
CA VAL A 147 11.33 13.92 7.26
C VAL A 147 10.43 15.11 6.98
N ALA A 148 10.53 16.16 7.80
CA ALA A 148 9.74 17.38 7.64
C ALA A 148 9.98 18.04 6.27
N SER A 149 11.23 18.04 5.80
CA SER A 149 11.59 18.63 4.50
C SER A 149 11.03 17.82 3.34
N LEU A 150 11.20 16.49 3.37
CA LEU A 150 10.63 15.60 2.37
C LEU A 150 9.10 15.75 2.30
N THR A 151 8.43 15.78 3.45
CA THR A 151 6.97 15.95 3.48
C THR A 151 6.54 17.35 3.01
N ARG A 152 7.27 18.42 3.37
CA ARG A 152 7.01 19.78 2.89
C ARG A 152 7.15 19.91 1.37
N LEU A 153 8.09 19.18 0.75
CA LEU A 153 8.24 19.12 -0.71
C LEU A 153 7.01 18.50 -1.41
N LEU A 154 6.23 17.68 -0.71
CA LEU A 154 4.98 17.08 -1.22
C LEU A 154 3.75 17.96 -1.00
N ARG A 155 3.83 18.99 -0.16
CA ARG A 155 2.66 19.82 0.15
C ARG A 155 2.21 20.61 -1.10
N PRO A 156 0.89 20.72 -1.37
CA PRO A 156 0.38 21.43 -2.54
C PRO A 156 0.91 22.85 -2.67
N GLY A 157 0.97 23.60 -1.56
CA GLY A 157 1.50 24.95 -1.57
C GLY A 157 2.95 25.03 -2.06
N PHE A 158 3.81 24.03 -1.78
CA PHE A 158 5.17 24.00 -2.35
C PHE A 158 5.15 23.64 -3.84
N LEU A 159 4.35 22.63 -4.21
CA LEU A 159 4.20 22.18 -5.59
C LEU A 159 3.65 23.30 -6.50
N ASP A 160 2.76 24.15 -6.01
CA ASP A 160 2.27 25.34 -6.71
C ASP A 160 3.40 26.33 -7.04
N HIS A 161 4.36 26.50 -6.12
CA HIS A 161 5.54 27.32 -6.38
C HIS A 161 6.45 26.71 -7.45
N VAL A 162 6.56 25.37 -7.49
CA VAL A 162 7.30 24.64 -8.54
C VAL A 162 6.63 24.83 -9.89
N ILE A 163 5.29 24.70 -9.95
CA ILE A 163 4.51 24.94 -11.17
C ILE A 163 4.74 26.37 -11.68
N ALA A 164 4.60 27.37 -10.81
CA ALA A 164 4.75 28.77 -11.17
C ALA A 164 6.16 29.10 -11.70
N VAL A 165 7.23 28.59 -11.06
CA VAL A 165 8.60 28.86 -11.52
C VAL A 165 8.92 28.14 -12.84
N CYS A 166 8.40 26.94 -13.04
CA CYS A 166 8.59 26.19 -14.29
C CYS A 166 7.91 26.91 -15.46
N GLN A 167 6.70 27.45 -15.27
CA GLN A 167 6.00 28.24 -16.29
C GLN A 167 6.80 29.49 -16.71
N VAL A 168 7.34 30.24 -15.74
CA VAL A 168 8.14 31.44 -16.02
C VAL A 168 9.46 31.10 -16.70
N SER A 169 10.06 29.96 -16.35
CA SER A 169 11.38 29.55 -16.85
C SER A 169 11.31 28.72 -18.14
N GLY A 170 10.11 28.44 -18.66
CA GLY A 170 9.89 27.62 -19.85
C GLY A 170 10.22 26.14 -19.66
N TRP A 171 10.17 25.63 -18.42
CA TRP A 171 10.45 24.24 -18.11
C TRP A 171 9.19 23.37 -18.19
N ASN A 172 9.38 22.07 -18.45
CA ASN A 172 8.30 21.10 -18.50
C ASN A 172 7.72 20.89 -17.08
N VAL A 173 6.56 21.48 -16.84
CA VAL A 173 5.86 21.45 -15.55
C VAL A 173 5.52 20.00 -15.14
N PRO A 174 4.78 19.20 -15.95
CA PRO A 174 4.45 17.82 -15.55
C PRO A 174 5.65 16.94 -15.26
N GLN A 175 6.72 17.07 -16.05
CA GLN A 175 7.94 16.29 -15.85
C GLN A 175 8.62 16.67 -14.53
N THR A 176 8.89 17.97 -14.32
CA THR A 176 9.58 18.46 -13.12
C THR A 176 8.80 18.11 -11.85
N LEU A 177 7.47 18.27 -11.89
CA LEU A 177 6.60 17.94 -10.77
C LEU A 177 6.68 16.45 -10.42
N SER A 178 6.60 15.58 -11.43
CA SER A 178 6.70 14.13 -11.22
C SER A 178 8.07 13.70 -10.72
N GLU A 179 9.16 14.31 -11.20
CA GLU A 179 10.52 14.01 -10.75
C GLU A 179 10.69 14.37 -9.28
N VAL A 180 10.23 15.56 -8.84
CA VAL A 180 10.28 15.96 -7.43
C VAL A 180 9.50 14.98 -6.56
N VAL A 181 8.24 14.67 -6.92
CA VAL A 181 7.39 13.78 -6.13
C VAL A 181 7.97 12.35 -6.08
N ASN A 182 8.43 11.82 -7.22
CA ASN A 182 8.99 10.47 -7.28
C ASN A 182 10.28 10.33 -6.49
N LEU A 183 11.21 11.29 -6.59
CA LEU A 183 12.46 11.26 -5.83
C LEU A 183 12.21 11.33 -4.32
N VAL A 184 11.26 12.18 -3.90
CA VAL A 184 10.85 12.25 -2.49
C VAL A 184 10.24 10.90 -2.05
N CYS A 185 9.35 10.32 -2.84
CA CYS A 185 8.75 9.01 -2.52
C CYS A 185 9.83 7.91 -2.43
N GLN A 186 10.78 7.88 -3.36
CA GLN A 186 11.89 6.91 -3.37
C GLN A 186 12.77 7.06 -2.12
N LEU A 187 13.11 8.27 -1.72
CA LEU A 187 13.84 8.54 -0.47
C LEU A 187 13.07 8.04 0.75
N LEU A 188 11.77 8.30 0.81
CA LEU A 188 10.90 7.83 1.91
C LEU A 188 10.74 6.30 1.92
N CYS A 189 10.85 5.63 0.78
CA CYS A 189 10.80 4.17 0.67
C CYS A 189 12.05 3.45 1.21
N ILE A 190 13.21 4.12 1.30
CA ILE A 190 14.47 3.51 1.74
C ILE A 190 14.34 2.89 3.14
N PRO A 191 14.02 3.64 4.22
CA PRO A 191 13.96 3.08 5.57
C PRO A 191 12.91 1.97 5.69
N LEU A 192 11.84 2.04 4.89
CA LEU A 192 10.76 1.05 4.94
C LEU A 192 11.19 -0.30 4.34
N SER A 193 12.18 -0.30 3.45
CA SER A 193 12.66 -1.47 2.69
C SER A 193 13.83 -2.20 3.34
N LEU A 194 14.34 -1.69 4.47
CA LEU A 194 15.50 -2.23 5.16
C LEU A 194 15.08 -3.02 6.40
N GLU A 195 15.91 -3.99 6.77
CA GLU A 195 15.81 -4.67 8.06
C GLU A 195 16.47 -3.80 9.14
N ILE A 196 15.69 -2.90 9.74
CA ILE A 196 16.12 -2.01 10.83
C ILE A 196 15.45 -2.38 12.16
N SER A 197 15.97 -1.85 13.27
CA SER A 197 15.38 -2.11 14.58
C SER A 197 13.95 -1.54 14.67
N GLY A 198 13.08 -2.25 15.41
CA GLY A 198 11.68 -1.84 15.59
C GLY A 198 11.54 -0.42 16.14
N ASP A 199 12.36 -0.06 17.12
CA ASP A 199 12.36 1.28 17.73
C ASP A 199 12.72 2.39 16.74
N THR A 200 13.71 2.15 15.87
CA THR A 200 14.10 3.12 14.84
C THR A 200 13.02 3.27 13.78
N LEU A 201 12.44 2.15 13.32
CA LEU A 201 11.34 2.18 12.37
C LEU A 201 10.12 2.90 12.94
N ASP A 202 9.74 2.59 14.18
CA ASP A 202 8.60 3.24 14.86
C ASP A 202 8.84 4.74 15.04
N GLY A 203 10.06 5.17 15.36
CA GLY A 203 10.43 6.58 15.42
C GLY A 203 10.28 7.29 14.06
N ILE A 204 10.71 6.65 12.97
CA ILE A 204 10.57 7.20 11.61
C ILE A 204 9.10 7.27 11.20
N LEU A 205 8.31 6.21 11.44
CA LEU A 205 6.87 6.19 11.15
C LEU A 205 6.12 7.23 11.98
N GLN A 206 6.51 7.44 13.24
CA GLN A 206 5.96 8.50 14.08
C GLN A 206 6.24 9.89 13.51
N ALA A 207 7.47 10.16 13.05
CA ALA A 207 7.82 11.43 12.42
C ALA A 207 7.02 11.66 11.13
N LEU A 208 6.91 10.62 10.28
CA LEU A 208 6.11 10.68 9.04
C LEU A 208 4.64 10.97 9.31
N ARG A 209 4.09 10.37 10.37
CA ARG A 209 2.71 10.62 10.83
C ARG A 209 2.54 12.05 11.32
N GLN A 210 3.47 12.56 12.13
CA GLN A 210 3.43 13.93 12.66
C GLN A 210 3.45 14.98 11.54
N GLU A 211 4.19 14.70 10.46
CA GLU A 211 4.26 15.57 9.29
C GLU A 211 3.09 15.39 8.30
N GLU A 212 2.14 14.48 8.60
CA GLU A 212 0.99 14.14 7.76
C GLU A 212 1.38 13.74 6.32
N VAL A 213 2.36 12.84 6.20
CA VAL A 213 2.88 12.42 4.89
C VAL A 213 1.79 11.86 3.97
N VAL A 214 0.82 11.11 4.52
CA VAL A 214 -0.31 10.53 3.77
C VAL A 214 -1.20 11.61 3.18
N THR A 215 -1.50 12.66 3.96
CA THR A 215 -2.26 13.82 3.49
C THR A 215 -1.54 14.51 2.35
N SER A 216 -0.24 14.75 2.51
CA SER A 216 0.59 15.43 1.51
C SER A 216 0.70 14.61 0.22
N LEU A 217 0.94 13.29 0.32
CA LEU A 217 0.99 12.38 -0.82
C LEU A 217 -0.33 12.34 -1.60
N LEU A 218 -1.47 12.23 -0.90
CA LEU A 218 -2.79 12.22 -1.53
C LEU A 218 -3.05 13.48 -2.35
N GLN A 219 -2.71 14.65 -1.80
CA GLN A 219 -2.89 15.90 -2.53
C GLN A 219 -1.89 16.05 -3.67
N ALA A 220 -0.63 15.62 -3.49
CA ALA A 220 0.37 15.62 -4.54
C ALA A 220 -0.06 14.77 -5.73
N CYS A 221 -0.66 13.59 -5.49
CA CYS A 221 -1.18 12.73 -6.55
C CYS A 221 -2.26 13.44 -7.39
N GLY A 222 -3.08 14.28 -6.77
CA GLY A 222 -4.09 15.09 -7.47
C GLY A 222 -3.52 16.08 -8.49
N LEU A 223 -2.21 16.40 -8.41
CA LEU A 223 -1.51 17.32 -9.32
C LEU A 223 -0.71 16.59 -10.42
N LEU A 224 -0.55 15.27 -10.32
CA LEU A 224 0.23 14.46 -11.27
C LEU A 224 -0.61 14.00 -12.46
N LEU A 225 0.05 13.68 -13.57
CA LEU A 225 -0.58 13.00 -14.71
C LEU A 225 -0.78 11.51 -14.39
N GLU A 226 -1.75 10.87 -15.05
CA GLU A 226 -2.16 9.49 -14.77
C GLU A 226 -1.00 8.47 -14.82
N GLY A 227 -0.05 8.63 -15.75
CA GLY A 227 1.11 7.75 -15.88
C GLY A 227 2.25 8.00 -14.88
N GLN A 228 2.11 8.96 -13.95
CA GLN A 228 3.17 9.37 -13.03
C GLN A 228 2.89 8.98 -11.58
N MET A 229 1.83 8.21 -11.32
CA MET A 229 1.31 7.99 -9.96
C MET A 229 1.69 6.65 -9.33
N GLU A 230 2.39 5.79 -10.06
CA GLU A 230 2.78 4.47 -9.57
C GLU A 230 3.61 4.56 -8.28
N THR A 231 4.73 5.31 -8.30
CA THR A 231 5.61 5.40 -7.12
C THR A 231 4.92 6.03 -5.90
N PRO A 232 4.19 7.16 -6.02
CA PRO A 232 3.47 7.75 -4.88
C PRO A 232 2.39 6.83 -4.30
N LEU A 233 1.64 6.12 -5.14
CA LEU A 233 0.60 5.20 -4.68
C LEU A 233 1.18 3.94 -4.04
N CYS A 234 2.27 3.39 -4.55
CA CYS A 234 2.95 2.26 -3.88
C CYS A 234 3.46 2.66 -2.49
N LEU A 235 4.03 3.86 -2.33
CA LEU A 235 4.43 4.37 -1.01
C LEU A 235 3.21 4.55 -0.11
N LEU A 236 2.13 5.14 -0.62
CA LEU A 236 0.88 5.35 0.11
C LEU A 236 0.29 4.03 0.62
N GLY A 237 0.17 3.03 -0.26
CA GLY A 237 -0.33 1.69 0.07
C GLY A 237 0.53 1.01 1.13
N ARG A 238 1.86 1.11 1.00
CA ARG A 238 2.79 0.57 2.01
C ARG A 238 2.60 1.23 3.37
N LEU A 239 2.57 2.56 3.44
CA LEU A 239 2.40 3.29 4.72
C LEU A 239 1.08 2.90 5.40
N VAL A 240 0.00 2.87 4.63
CA VAL A 240 -1.34 2.52 5.10
C VAL A 240 -1.40 1.07 5.61
N LEU A 241 -0.63 0.14 5.04
CA LEU A 241 -0.54 -1.25 5.50
C LEU A 241 0.35 -1.43 6.75
N MET A 242 1.24 -0.48 7.05
CA MET A 242 2.15 -0.60 8.19
C MET A 242 1.53 -0.22 9.53
N LYS A 243 0.65 0.80 9.56
CA LYS A 243 0.01 1.29 10.80
C LYS A 243 -1.39 1.85 10.52
N ASP A 244 -2.35 1.56 11.41
CA ASP A 244 -3.75 2.00 11.28
C ASP A 244 -3.91 3.54 11.35
N GLU A 245 -2.94 4.25 11.95
CA GLU A 245 -2.92 5.70 12.00
C GLU A 245 -2.76 6.33 10.61
N PHE A 246 -1.98 5.71 9.70
CA PHE A 246 -1.86 6.18 8.32
C PHE A 246 -3.14 5.95 7.53
N LEU A 247 -3.80 4.81 7.77
CA LEU A 247 -5.12 4.53 7.21
C LEU A 247 -6.16 5.58 7.67
N SER A 248 -6.07 6.01 8.93
CA SER A 248 -6.92 7.05 9.50
C SER A 248 -6.63 8.44 8.91
N GLN A 249 -5.37 8.76 8.63
CA GLN A 249 -5.00 9.99 7.90
C GLN A 249 -5.56 9.97 6.47
N PHE A 250 -5.45 8.84 5.77
CA PHE A 250 -6.02 8.68 4.43
C PHE A 250 -7.53 8.94 4.46
N SER A 251 -8.26 8.27 5.35
CA SER A 251 -9.73 8.36 5.39
C SER A 251 -10.19 9.76 5.78
N SER A 252 -9.53 10.42 6.74
CA SER A 252 -9.84 11.78 7.16
C SER A 252 -9.60 12.78 6.03
N LYS A 253 -8.47 12.68 5.32
CA LYS A 253 -8.17 13.60 4.21
C LYS A 253 -9.11 13.38 3.02
N ALA A 254 -9.31 12.13 2.61
CA ALA A 254 -10.22 11.82 1.52
C ALA A 254 -11.67 12.22 1.85
N SER A 255 -12.10 12.13 3.12
CA SER A 255 -13.45 12.54 3.52
C SER A 255 -13.66 14.06 3.56
N SER A 256 -12.59 14.84 3.73
CA SER A 256 -12.64 16.30 3.88
C SER A 256 -12.35 17.09 2.60
N SER A 257 -12.01 16.43 1.49
CA SER A 257 -11.64 17.09 0.23
C SER A 257 -12.33 16.46 -0.98
N ASP A 258 -13.27 17.19 -1.56
CA ASP A 258 -13.99 16.77 -2.76
C ASP A 258 -13.07 16.63 -3.99
N ASP A 259 -11.99 17.42 -4.05
CA ASP A 259 -10.97 17.29 -5.10
C ASP A 259 -10.24 15.94 -5.04
N VAL A 260 -9.87 15.51 -3.82
CA VAL A 260 -9.23 14.20 -3.60
C VAL A 260 -10.19 13.07 -3.96
N VAL A 261 -11.46 13.15 -3.56
CA VAL A 261 -12.47 12.14 -3.93
C VAL A 261 -12.68 12.09 -5.45
N SER A 262 -12.77 13.26 -6.10
CA SER A 262 -12.96 13.37 -7.55
C SER A 262 -11.78 12.81 -8.32
N TRP A 263 -10.55 13.03 -7.82
CA TRP A 263 -9.35 12.42 -8.36
C TRP A 263 -9.33 10.90 -8.14
N LEU A 264 -9.57 10.40 -6.92
CA LEU A 264 -9.62 8.96 -6.62
C LEU A 264 -10.64 8.25 -7.51
N LYS A 265 -11.81 8.88 -7.72
CA LYS A 265 -12.85 8.38 -8.61
C LYS A 265 -12.37 8.30 -10.07
N ARG A 266 -11.69 9.33 -10.61
CA ARG A 266 -11.12 9.20 -11.96
C ARG A 266 -10.06 8.09 -12.01
N ALA A 267 -9.13 8.09 -11.04
CA ALA A 267 -8.02 7.16 -11.02
C ALA A 267 -8.47 5.68 -10.95
N VAL A 268 -9.52 5.35 -10.21
CA VAL A 268 -10.03 3.96 -10.14
C VAL A 268 -10.73 3.51 -11.43
N TRP A 269 -11.31 4.44 -12.20
CA TRP A 269 -12.07 4.12 -13.42
C TRP A 269 -11.25 4.19 -14.71
N SER A 270 -10.27 5.10 -14.77
CA SER A 270 -9.49 5.38 -15.99
C SER A 270 -7.99 5.36 -15.81
N GLY A 271 -7.48 5.07 -14.61
CA GLY A 271 -6.05 5.02 -14.35
C GLY A 271 -5.35 3.82 -15.02
N PRO A 272 -4.00 3.85 -15.09
CA PRO A 272 -3.21 2.68 -15.47
C PRO A 272 -3.50 1.47 -14.57
N ASP A 273 -3.35 0.25 -15.11
CA ASP A 273 -3.68 -0.97 -14.36
C ASP A 273 -2.97 -1.07 -13.00
N SER A 274 -1.68 -0.70 -12.93
CA SER A 274 -0.92 -0.70 -11.67
C SER A 274 -1.52 0.24 -10.62
N VAL A 275 -1.96 1.43 -11.04
CA VAL A 275 -2.63 2.42 -10.20
C VAL A 275 -3.99 1.90 -9.71
N VAL A 276 -4.77 1.32 -10.61
CA VAL A 276 -6.09 0.76 -10.27
C VAL A 276 -5.96 -0.40 -9.29
N ILE A 277 -5.00 -1.33 -9.50
CA ILE A 277 -4.72 -2.45 -8.58
C ILE A 277 -4.44 -1.94 -7.17
N GLU A 278 -3.54 -0.96 -7.04
CA GLU A 278 -3.16 -0.40 -5.75
C GLU A 278 -4.36 0.28 -5.06
N LEU A 279 -5.16 1.05 -5.81
CA LEU A 279 -6.37 1.69 -5.29
C LEU A 279 -7.44 0.69 -4.86
N LEU A 280 -7.71 -0.37 -5.64
CA LEU A 280 -8.65 -1.42 -5.27
C LEU A 280 -8.19 -2.13 -3.97
N THR A 281 -6.89 -2.37 -3.83
CA THR A 281 -6.29 -2.98 -2.64
C THR A 281 -6.42 -2.07 -1.41
N LEU A 282 -6.12 -0.78 -1.56
CA LEU A 282 -6.23 0.21 -0.50
C LEU A 282 -7.69 0.40 -0.04
N LEU A 283 -8.63 0.51 -0.99
CA LEU A 283 -10.07 0.64 -0.70
C LEU A 283 -10.62 -0.62 -0.03
N SER A 284 -10.17 -1.78 -0.47
CA SER A 284 -10.47 -3.06 0.18
C SER A 284 -9.96 -3.09 1.63
N HIS A 285 -8.76 -2.55 1.88
CA HIS A 285 -8.22 -2.44 3.24
C HIS A 285 -8.98 -1.44 4.12
N LEU A 286 -9.40 -0.29 3.58
CA LEU A 286 -10.21 0.71 4.28
C LEU A 286 -11.52 0.13 4.81
N ILE A 287 -12.25 -0.59 3.97
CA ILE A 287 -13.46 -1.33 4.37
C ILE A 287 -13.11 -2.39 5.41
N ARG A 288 -11.99 -3.08 5.20
CA ARG A 288 -11.59 -4.17 6.09
C ARG A 288 -11.40 -3.70 7.53
N ALA A 289 -10.74 -2.55 7.69
CA ALA A 289 -10.35 -1.99 8.98
C ALA A 289 -11.51 -1.34 9.73
N SER A 290 -12.39 -0.61 9.04
CA SER A 290 -13.55 0.02 9.68
C SER A 290 -14.73 0.15 8.72
N SER A 291 -15.91 -0.27 9.18
CA SER A 291 -17.18 -0.09 8.46
C SER A 291 -17.59 1.39 8.31
N THR A 292 -17.02 2.29 9.12
CA THR A 292 -17.26 3.75 9.01
C THR A 292 -16.81 4.33 7.66
N ASN A 293 -15.86 3.67 6.98
CA ASN A 293 -15.34 4.10 5.69
C ASN A 293 -16.28 3.76 4.51
N SER A 294 -17.39 3.05 4.75
CA SER A 294 -18.32 2.62 3.69
C SER A 294 -18.85 3.78 2.84
N SER A 295 -19.21 4.89 3.47
CA SER A 295 -19.73 6.08 2.76
C SER A 295 -18.66 6.74 1.87
N LEU A 296 -17.42 6.82 2.35
CA LEU A 296 -16.29 7.31 1.56
C LEU A 296 -16.02 6.40 0.36
N VAL A 297 -16.00 5.09 0.58
CA VAL A 297 -15.75 4.12 -0.50
C VAL A 297 -16.86 4.15 -1.54
N GLN A 298 -18.13 4.28 -1.13
CA GLN A 298 -19.26 4.51 -2.05
C GLN A 298 -19.06 5.77 -2.90
N LYS A 299 -18.61 6.89 -2.30
CA LYS A 299 -18.35 8.14 -3.04
C LYS A 299 -17.26 7.97 -4.09
N ILE A 300 -16.20 7.22 -3.77
CA ILE A 300 -15.06 7.00 -4.67
C ILE A 300 -15.43 6.02 -5.79
N LEU A 301 -15.99 4.86 -5.44
CA LEU A 301 -16.28 3.79 -6.42
C LEU A 301 -17.48 4.13 -7.32
N GLY A 302 -18.52 4.78 -6.78
CA GLY A 302 -19.78 4.96 -7.49
C GLY A 302 -20.46 3.61 -7.75
N ASP A 303 -20.71 3.30 -9.03
CA ASP A 303 -21.26 2.00 -9.43
C ASP A 303 -20.17 0.91 -9.37
N TRP A 304 -19.97 0.34 -8.18
CA TRP A 304 -19.02 -0.75 -8.00
C TRP A 304 -19.41 -2.00 -8.78
N ASN A 305 -20.67 -2.21 -9.18
CA ASN A 305 -21.04 -3.40 -9.93
C ASN A 305 -20.45 -3.34 -11.34
N GLN A 306 -20.61 -2.20 -12.01
CA GLN A 306 -19.98 -1.96 -13.31
C GLN A 306 -18.44 -2.03 -13.20
N LEU A 307 -17.87 -1.39 -12.19
CA LEU A 307 -16.42 -1.38 -11.96
C LEU A 307 -15.87 -2.80 -11.74
N LEU A 308 -16.49 -3.58 -10.84
CA LEU A 308 -16.08 -4.94 -10.54
C LEU A 308 -16.22 -5.85 -11.76
N LEU A 309 -17.30 -5.71 -12.52
CA LEU A 309 -17.51 -6.51 -13.73
C LEU A 309 -16.37 -6.28 -14.75
N GLN A 310 -15.99 -5.02 -14.97
CA GLN A 310 -14.87 -4.66 -15.84
C GLN A 310 -13.56 -5.32 -15.37
N HIS A 311 -13.20 -5.18 -14.09
CA HIS A 311 -11.90 -5.65 -13.59
C HIS A 311 -11.83 -7.16 -13.36
N LEU A 312 -12.93 -7.83 -13.04
CA LEU A 312 -12.98 -9.30 -12.95
C LEU A 312 -12.76 -9.98 -14.32
N GLN A 313 -13.03 -9.26 -15.42
CA GLN A 313 -12.81 -9.74 -16.78
C GLN A 313 -11.42 -9.41 -17.33
N SER A 314 -10.61 -8.62 -16.61
CA SER A 314 -9.24 -8.25 -17.01
C SER A 314 -8.38 -9.50 -17.32
N PRO A 315 -7.46 -9.48 -18.30
CA PRO A 315 -6.51 -10.59 -18.48
C PRO A 315 -5.46 -10.65 -17.35
N ASP A 316 -5.29 -9.58 -16.57
CA ASP A 316 -4.32 -9.51 -15.48
C ASP A 316 -4.84 -10.22 -14.22
N ALA A 317 -4.09 -11.22 -13.75
CA ALA A 317 -4.41 -11.98 -12.55
C ALA A 317 -4.41 -11.12 -11.27
N GLU A 318 -3.54 -10.12 -11.19
CA GLU A 318 -3.45 -9.23 -10.04
C GLU A 318 -4.66 -8.31 -9.96
N MET A 319 -5.08 -7.77 -11.10
CA MET A 319 -6.34 -7.01 -11.24
C MET A 319 -7.54 -7.83 -10.76
N ARG A 320 -7.67 -9.08 -11.25
CA ARG A 320 -8.75 -9.98 -10.82
C ARG A 320 -8.71 -10.25 -9.32
N SER A 321 -7.53 -10.49 -8.77
CA SER A 321 -7.33 -10.73 -7.34
C SER A 321 -7.74 -9.53 -6.49
N ALA A 322 -7.35 -8.32 -6.91
CA ALA A 322 -7.72 -7.07 -6.24
C ALA A 322 -9.24 -6.85 -6.29
N ALA A 323 -9.86 -7.02 -7.46
CA ALA A 323 -11.31 -6.92 -7.65
C ALA A 323 -12.09 -7.94 -6.80
N CYS A 324 -11.66 -9.22 -6.79
CA CYS A 324 -12.26 -10.24 -5.91
C CYS A 324 -12.17 -9.83 -4.44
N SER A 325 -11.00 -9.34 -4.01
CA SER A 325 -10.77 -8.95 -2.62
C SER A 325 -11.68 -7.79 -2.20
N LEU A 326 -11.84 -6.78 -3.08
CA LEU A 326 -12.76 -5.67 -2.86
C LEU A 326 -14.22 -6.14 -2.81
N ALA A 327 -14.64 -6.97 -3.77
CA ALA A 327 -15.99 -7.53 -3.80
C ALA A 327 -16.32 -8.28 -2.51
N GLY A 328 -15.41 -9.12 -2.02
CA GLY A 328 -15.60 -9.84 -0.77
C GLY A 328 -15.75 -8.94 0.44
N ASN A 329 -15.01 -7.83 0.51
CA ASN A 329 -15.13 -6.86 1.59
C ASN A 329 -16.40 -6.01 1.49
N LEU A 330 -16.86 -5.68 0.28
CA LEU A 330 -18.16 -5.04 0.04
C LEU A 330 -19.31 -5.96 0.50
N SER A 331 -19.28 -7.24 0.11
CA SER A 331 -20.26 -8.23 0.56
C SER A 331 -20.28 -8.37 2.08
N ARG A 332 -19.11 -8.32 2.72
CA ARG A 332 -18.99 -8.35 4.19
C ARG A 332 -19.68 -7.17 4.89
N LEU A 333 -19.78 -6.02 4.21
CA LEU A 333 -20.58 -4.87 4.67
C LEU A 333 -22.07 -5.01 4.34
N GLY A 334 -22.51 -6.15 3.80
CA GLY A 334 -23.88 -6.35 3.32
C GLY A 334 -24.21 -5.60 2.04
N GLN A 335 -23.21 -5.12 1.28
CA GLN A 335 -23.47 -4.45 0.00
C GLN A 335 -23.92 -5.47 -1.05
N TRP A 336 -24.82 -5.03 -1.92
CA TRP A 336 -25.36 -5.86 -2.99
C TRP A 336 -24.41 -5.93 -4.19
N LEU A 337 -24.22 -7.14 -4.71
CA LEU A 337 -23.51 -7.45 -5.94
C LEU A 337 -24.47 -8.07 -6.96
N SER A 338 -24.34 -7.62 -8.20
CA SER A 338 -25.11 -8.11 -9.33
C SER A 338 -24.75 -9.55 -9.70
N VAL A 339 -25.72 -10.27 -10.27
CA VAL A 339 -25.52 -11.66 -10.71
C VAL A 339 -24.30 -11.80 -11.64
N PRO A 340 -24.08 -10.94 -12.66
CA PRO A 340 -22.90 -11.03 -13.50
C PRO A 340 -21.58 -10.89 -12.73
N VAL A 341 -21.51 -10.03 -11.71
CA VAL A 341 -20.33 -9.90 -10.85
C VAL A 341 -20.09 -11.21 -10.10
N VAL A 342 -21.13 -11.78 -9.50
CA VAL A 342 -21.02 -13.05 -8.77
C VAL A 342 -20.62 -14.20 -9.67
N GLU A 343 -21.19 -14.33 -10.87
CA GLU A 343 -20.79 -15.35 -11.84
C GLU A 343 -19.30 -15.25 -12.21
N ASN A 344 -18.77 -14.03 -12.37
CA ASN A 344 -17.34 -13.83 -12.62
C ASN A 344 -16.49 -14.16 -11.39
N LEU A 345 -16.95 -13.87 -10.17
CA LEU A 345 -16.29 -14.33 -8.94
C LEU A 345 -16.22 -15.86 -8.87
N VAL A 346 -17.31 -16.54 -9.21
CA VAL A 346 -17.36 -18.01 -9.23
C VAL A 346 -16.42 -18.58 -10.28
N ALA A 347 -16.37 -17.98 -11.48
CA ALA A 347 -15.40 -18.38 -12.52
C ALA A 347 -13.95 -18.26 -12.01
N CYS A 348 -13.64 -17.23 -11.21
CA CYS A 348 -12.33 -17.01 -10.62
C CYS A 348 -11.90 -18.10 -9.60
N LEU A 349 -12.81 -18.93 -9.08
CA LEU A 349 -12.47 -20.07 -8.21
C LEU A 349 -11.61 -21.12 -8.93
N SER A 350 -11.67 -21.18 -10.26
CA SER A 350 -10.92 -22.12 -11.09
C SER A 350 -9.63 -21.54 -11.70
N HIS A 351 -9.29 -20.30 -11.36
CA HIS A 351 -8.23 -19.55 -12.03
C HIS A 351 -6.82 -20.18 -11.81
N PRO A 352 -5.90 -20.15 -12.79
CA PRO A 352 -4.54 -20.72 -12.61
C PRO A 352 -3.72 -20.01 -11.52
N ASP A 353 -3.83 -18.68 -11.37
CA ASP A 353 -3.17 -17.91 -10.31
C ASP A 353 -3.81 -18.18 -8.93
N ASN A 354 -2.98 -18.52 -7.95
CA ASN A 354 -3.41 -18.86 -6.59
C ASN A 354 -4.02 -17.66 -5.82
N ARG A 355 -3.57 -16.43 -6.08
CA ARG A 355 -4.04 -15.20 -5.44
C ARG A 355 -5.49 -14.96 -5.82
N VAL A 356 -5.81 -15.17 -7.11
CA VAL A 356 -7.16 -15.07 -7.65
C VAL A 356 -8.09 -16.09 -7.00
N ARG A 357 -7.73 -17.38 -6.97
CA ARG A 357 -8.58 -18.42 -6.34
C ARG A 357 -8.83 -18.13 -4.86
N LYS A 358 -7.79 -17.74 -4.12
CA LYS A 358 -7.89 -17.36 -2.71
C LYS A 358 -8.87 -16.21 -2.50
N SER A 359 -8.71 -15.12 -3.26
CA SER A 359 -9.56 -13.93 -3.13
C SER A 359 -10.99 -14.18 -3.62
N ALA A 360 -11.17 -15.01 -4.65
CA ALA A 360 -12.48 -15.43 -5.13
C ALA A 360 -13.22 -16.29 -4.10
N ALA A 361 -12.55 -17.26 -3.47
CA ALA A 361 -13.15 -18.10 -2.42
C ALA A 361 -13.61 -17.25 -1.22
N PHE A 362 -12.79 -16.27 -0.83
CA PHE A 362 -13.18 -15.27 0.18
C PHE A 362 -14.42 -14.47 -0.24
N ALA A 363 -14.45 -13.97 -1.48
CA ALA A 363 -15.53 -13.16 -1.98
C ALA A 363 -16.86 -13.92 -2.09
N VAL A 364 -16.83 -15.11 -2.71
CA VAL A 364 -18.00 -15.99 -2.86
C VAL A 364 -18.54 -16.39 -1.49
N GLY A 365 -17.66 -16.75 -0.54
CA GLY A 365 -18.07 -17.09 0.83
C GLY A 365 -18.80 -15.95 1.54
N ASN A 366 -18.34 -14.71 1.39
CA ASN A 366 -19.02 -13.53 1.96
C ASN A 366 -20.32 -13.21 1.22
N CYS A 367 -20.36 -13.39 -0.11
CA CYS A 367 -21.60 -13.20 -0.89
C CYS A 367 -22.71 -14.11 -0.39
N ILE A 368 -22.38 -15.39 -0.15
CA ILE A 368 -23.30 -16.40 0.38
C ILE A 368 -23.74 -16.00 1.79
N PHE A 369 -22.77 -15.75 2.69
CA PHE A 369 -23.07 -15.48 4.11
C PHE A 369 -23.93 -14.25 4.32
N HIS A 370 -23.63 -13.16 3.62
CA HIS A 370 -24.36 -11.89 3.75
C HIS A 370 -25.54 -11.76 2.79
N LYS A 371 -25.82 -12.79 1.97
CA LYS A 371 -26.88 -12.77 0.95
C LYS A 371 -26.76 -11.54 0.04
N SER A 372 -25.53 -11.18 -0.31
CA SER A 372 -25.20 -10.00 -1.11
C SER A 372 -25.67 -10.11 -2.57
N CYS A 373 -26.13 -11.28 -3.00
CA CYS A 373 -26.73 -11.49 -4.31
C CYS A 373 -27.96 -12.39 -4.15
N THR A 374 -29.14 -11.77 -4.08
CA THR A 374 -30.43 -12.47 -4.07
C THR A 374 -31.15 -12.19 -5.38
N GLY A 375 -31.14 -13.17 -6.28
CA GLY A 375 -32.11 -13.29 -7.36
C GLY A 375 -32.73 -14.68 -7.28
N ASP A 376 -33.92 -14.86 -7.83
CA ASP A 376 -34.66 -16.14 -7.83
C ASP A 376 -33.90 -17.28 -8.56
N ASP A 377 -32.81 -16.95 -9.25
CA ASP A 377 -32.07 -17.84 -10.13
C ASP A 377 -30.67 -18.13 -9.55
N ALA A 378 -30.63 -18.91 -8.48
CA ALA A 378 -29.41 -19.31 -7.76
C ALA A 378 -28.52 -20.31 -8.53
N ARG A 379 -28.57 -20.33 -9.86
CA ARG A 379 -27.82 -21.28 -10.72
C ARG A 379 -26.31 -21.25 -10.51
N TRP A 380 -25.76 -20.10 -10.11
CA TRP A 380 -24.34 -19.96 -9.79
C TRP A 380 -23.94 -20.73 -8.52
N VAL A 381 -24.88 -21.04 -7.60
CA VAL A 381 -24.61 -21.68 -6.31
C VAL A 381 -24.12 -23.11 -6.49
N SER A 382 -24.78 -23.91 -7.33
CA SER A 382 -24.35 -25.29 -7.60
C SER A 382 -22.97 -25.33 -8.25
N PHE A 383 -22.69 -24.41 -9.17
CA PHE A 383 -21.35 -24.31 -9.77
C PHE A 383 -20.29 -23.86 -8.73
N ALA A 384 -20.61 -22.87 -7.89
CA ALA A 384 -19.75 -22.44 -6.81
C ALA A 384 -19.43 -23.57 -5.83
N ALA A 385 -20.43 -24.35 -5.41
CA ALA A 385 -20.24 -25.49 -4.52
C ALA A 385 -19.26 -26.52 -5.11
N SER A 386 -19.41 -26.90 -6.39
CA SER A 386 -18.46 -27.81 -7.06
C SER A 386 -17.04 -27.25 -7.10
N GLN A 387 -16.88 -25.97 -7.43
CA GLN A 387 -15.57 -25.35 -7.48
C GLN A 387 -14.92 -25.23 -6.08
N LEU A 388 -15.70 -24.90 -5.06
CA LEU A 388 -15.23 -24.82 -3.67
C LEU A 388 -14.83 -26.21 -3.14
N LEU A 389 -15.53 -27.28 -3.52
CA LEU A 389 -15.13 -28.65 -3.19
C LEU A 389 -13.75 -29.00 -3.76
N MET A 390 -13.49 -28.62 -5.01
CA MET A 390 -12.17 -28.78 -5.62
C MET A 390 -11.09 -27.98 -4.88
N LEU A 391 -11.43 -26.78 -4.39
CA LEU A 391 -10.52 -25.93 -3.62
C LEU A 391 -10.18 -26.46 -2.23
N LEU A 392 -10.91 -27.44 -1.67
CA LEU A 392 -10.48 -28.13 -0.45
C LEU A 392 -9.18 -28.93 -0.64
N ARG A 393 -8.70 -29.07 -1.88
CA ARG A 393 -7.40 -29.69 -2.21
C ARG A 393 -6.40 -28.69 -2.77
N ASP A 394 -6.68 -27.39 -2.67
CA ASP A 394 -5.79 -26.35 -3.19
C ASP A 394 -4.41 -26.39 -2.49
N PRO A 395 -3.29 -26.16 -3.22
CA PRO A 395 -1.97 -26.11 -2.60
C PRO A 395 -1.85 -25.08 -1.47
N GLN A 396 -2.60 -23.97 -1.53
CA GLN A 396 -2.55 -22.90 -0.55
C GLN A 396 -3.54 -23.13 0.59
N ALA A 397 -3.01 -23.27 1.81
CA ALA A 397 -3.81 -23.47 3.03
C ALA A 397 -4.92 -22.43 3.20
N LYS A 398 -4.60 -21.15 2.95
CA LYS A 398 -5.56 -20.05 3.08
C LYS A 398 -6.72 -20.14 2.09
N THR A 399 -6.48 -20.66 0.89
CA THR A 399 -7.55 -20.94 -0.09
C THR A 399 -8.46 -22.05 0.42
N ARG A 400 -7.89 -23.13 0.97
CA ARG A 400 -8.66 -24.24 1.56
C ARG A 400 -9.52 -23.77 2.74
N VAL A 401 -9.00 -22.89 3.60
CA VAL A 401 -9.76 -22.26 4.70
C VAL A 401 -10.97 -21.49 4.17
N HIS A 402 -10.76 -20.63 3.17
CA HIS A 402 -11.86 -19.86 2.56
C HIS A 402 -12.87 -20.77 1.88
N ALA A 403 -12.43 -21.83 1.21
CA ALA A 403 -13.30 -22.82 0.59
C ALA A 403 -14.17 -23.55 1.63
N ALA A 404 -13.57 -24.09 2.69
CA ALA A 404 -14.29 -24.76 3.77
C ALA A 404 -15.32 -23.82 4.43
N THR A 405 -14.93 -22.58 4.71
CA THR A 405 -15.83 -21.57 5.29
C THR A 405 -17.00 -21.25 4.36
N ALA A 406 -16.74 -21.06 3.06
CA ALA A 406 -17.78 -20.78 2.07
C ALA A 406 -18.76 -21.95 1.93
N LEU A 407 -18.27 -23.20 1.94
CA LEU A 407 -19.11 -24.40 1.92
C LEU A 407 -20.02 -24.48 3.14
N GLY A 408 -19.53 -24.12 4.33
CA GLY A 408 -20.34 -24.07 5.55
C GLY A 408 -21.45 -23.02 5.51
N ASN A 409 -21.33 -21.99 4.68
CA ASN A 409 -22.34 -20.93 4.53
C ASN A 409 -23.48 -21.32 3.56
N LEU A 410 -23.32 -22.40 2.80
CA LEU A 410 -24.30 -22.85 1.80
C LEU A 410 -25.52 -23.57 2.40
N GLU A 411 -25.53 -23.83 3.71
CA GLU A 411 -26.61 -24.53 4.44
C GLU A 411 -28.02 -24.09 4.01
N THR A 412 -28.23 -22.78 3.86
CA THR A 412 -29.55 -22.20 3.57
C THR A 412 -29.98 -22.23 2.10
N LEU A 413 -29.12 -22.71 1.20
CA LEU A 413 -29.32 -22.62 -0.25
C LEU A 413 -29.58 -23.97 -0.93
N PHE A 414 -29.45 -25.08 -0.21
CA PHE A 414 -29.73 -26.42 -0.71
C PHE A 414 -30.94 -27.02 0.01
N SER A 415 -31.64 -27.89 -0.71
CA SER A 415 -32.76 -28.66 -0.16
C SER A 415 -32.27 -29.96 0.49
N ASP A 416 -33.03 -30.47 1.45
CA ASP A 416 -32.68 -31.73 2.09
C ASP A 416 -32.75 -32.88 1.06
N GLY A 417 -31.61 -33.51 0.76
CA GLY A 417 -31.49 -34.59 -0.22
C GLY A 417 -30.68 -34.25 -1.48
N ASP A 418 -30.13 -33.06 -1.61
CA ASP A 418 -29.22 -32.74 -2.73
C ASP A 418 -27.91 -33.55 -2.64
N ASP A 419 -27.59 -34.32 -3.69
CA ASP A 419 -26.36 -35.15 -3.77
C ASP A 419 -25.09 -34.33 -3.50
N GLN A 420 -25.10 -33.05 -3.88
CA GLN A 420 -23.99 -32.13 -3.68
C GLN A 420 -23.75 -31.83 -2.20
N LEU A 421 -24.79 -31.77 -1.36
CA LEU A 421 -24.63 -31.64 0.09
C LEU A 421 -23.93 -32.85 0.70
N MET A 422 -24.19 -34.05 0.16
CA MET A 422 -23.57 -35.29 0.63
C MET A 422 -22.07 -35.32 0.31
N GLU A 423 -21.71 -34.90 -0.90
CA GLU A 423 -20.31 -34.76 -1.30
C GLU A 423 -19.60 -33.70 -0.44
N MET A 424 -20.27 -32.57 -0.17
CA MET A 424 -19.76 -31.51 0.68
C MET A 424 -19.44 -32.00 2.10
N SER A 425 -20.37 -32.69 2.76
CA SER A 425 -20.16 -33.17 4.12
C SER A 425 -18.99 -34.17 4.19
N GLN A 426 -18.88 -35.06 3.21
CA GLN A 426 -17.82 -36.06 3.15
C GLN A 426 -16.44 -35.41 2.90
N ALA A 427 -16.37 -34.45 1.98
CA ALA A 427 -15.14 -33.73 1.68
C ALA A 427 -14.67 -32.88 2.87
N LEU A 428 -15.60 -32.21 3.56
CA LEU A 428 -15.31 -31.45 4.77
C LEU A 428 -14.86 -32.35 5.93
N LEU A 429 -15.48 -33.51 6.13
CA LEU A 429 -15.03 -34.49 7.13
C LEU A 429 -13.63 -35.01 6.81
N HIS A 430 -13.34 -35.28 5.54
CA HIS A 430 -12.00 -35.67 5.13
C HIS A 430 -10.98 -34.57 5.45
N ALA A 431 -11.22 -33.33 5.03
CA ALA A 431 -10.35 -32.20 5.33
C ALA A 431 -10.16 -31.96 6.83
N ALA A 432 -11.22 -32.07 7.63
CA ALA A 432 -11.17 -31.96 9.09
C ALA A 432 -10.24 -32.99 9.75
N LEU A 433 -10.11 -34.17 9.16
CA LEU A 433 -9.33 -35.28 9.72
C LEU A 433 -7.90 -35.36 9.16
N THR A 434 -7.68 -34.96 7.91
CA THR A 434 -6.43 -35.29 7.20
C THR A 434 -5.64 -34.08 6.73
N ASP A 435 -6.21 -32.87 6.75
CA ASP A 435 -5.46 -31.69 6.30
C ASP A 435 -4.27 -31.42 7.24
N HIS A 436 -3.11 -31.11 6.67
CA HIS A 436 -1.89 -30.86 7.44
C HIS A 436 -1.98 -29.55 8.24
N GLU A 437 -2.80 -28.60 7.81
CA GLU A 437 -2.88 -27.26 8.37
C GLU A 437 -4.03 -27.14 9.37
N GLU A 438 -3.73 -26.84 10.63
CA GLU A 438 -4.74 -26.69 11.70
C GLU A 438 -5.86 -25.68 11.35
N PRO A 439 -5.58 -24.51 10.73
CA PRO A 439 -6.64 -23.58 10.33
C PRO A 439 -7.64 -24.18 9.34
N VAL A 440 -7.20 -25.10 8.47
CA VAL A 440 -8.09 -25.77 7.51
C VAL A 440 -8.97 -26.77 8.24
N ARG A 441 -8.37 -27.61 9.12
CA ARG A 441 -9.14 -28.55 9.95
C ARG A 441 -10.21 -27.83 10.77
N LEU A 442 -9.85 -26.70 11.39
CA LEU A 442 -10.76 -25.85 12.16
C LEU A 442 -11.92 -25.32 11.30
N ALA A 443 -11.61 -24.75 10.13
CA ALA A 443 -12.64 -24.24 9.22
C ALA A 443 -13.60 -25.34 8.76
N SER A 444 -13.08 -26.54 8.46
CA SER A 444 -13.89 -27.70 8.08
C SER A 444 -14.81 -28.19 9.21
N VAL A 445 -14.31 -28.24 10.46
CA VAL A 445 -15.14 -28.59 11.63
C VAL A 445 -16.24 -27.55 11.84
N ILE A 446 -15.93 -26.25 11.71
CA ILE A 446 -16.94 -25.19 11.82
C ILE A 446 -17.99 -25.34 10.72
N ALA A 447 -17.58 -25.61 9.48
CA ALA A 447 -18.50 -25.81 8.37
C ALA A 447 -19.44 -27.01 8.60
N LEU A 448 -18.90 -28.14 9.06
CA LEU A 448 -19.72 -29.32 9.42
C LEU A 448 -20.74 -29.01 10.52
N ARG A 449 -20.38 -28.15 11.49
CA ARG A 449 -21.30 -27.73 12.55
C ARG A 449 -22.45 -26.87 12.06
N SER A 450 -22.26 -26.09 11.00
CA SER A 450 -23.37 -25.38 10.35
C SER A 450 -24.28 -26.38 9.63
N LEU A 451 -23.68 -27.31 8.89
CA LEU A 451 -24.44 -28.28 8.08
C LEU A 451 -25.17 -29.37 8.88
N ILE A 452 -24.79 -29.64 10.12
CA ILE A 452 -25.35 -30.75 10.92
C ILE A 452 -26.84 -30.60 11.23
N GLY A 453 -27.39 -29.39 11.13
CA GLY A 453 -28.84 -29.15 11.27
C GLY A 453 -29.67 -29.82 10.19
N ILE A 454 -29.05 -30.19 9.06
CA ILE A 454 -29.70 -30.89 7.94
C ILE A 454 -29.78 -32.39 8.26
N PRO A 455 -30.98 -32.99 8.39
CA PRO A 455 -31.15 -34.36 8.88
C PRO A 455 -30.34 -35.41 8.10
N ASN A 456 -30.33 -35.33 6.77
CA ASN A 456 -29.62 -36.30 5.95
C ASN A 456 -28.09 -36.20 6.11
N ILE A 457 -27.54 -34.99 6.33
CA ILE A 457 -26.11 -34.80 6.61
C ILE A 457 -25.75 -35.44 7.95
N CYS A 458 -26.57 -35.24 8.99
CA CYS A 458 -26.34 -35.87 10.29
C CYS A 458 -26.32 -37.41 10.17
N GLN A 459 -27.29 -37.99 9.46
CA GLN A 459 -27.33 -39.44 9.20
C GLN A 459 -26.10 -39.93 8.41
N GLN A 460 -25.64 -39.17 7.42
CA GLN A 460 -24.44 -39.50 6.65
C GLN A 460 -23.18 -39.42 7.52
N LEU A 461 -23.03 -38.41 8.37
CA LEU A 461 -21.89 -38.31 9.29
C LEU A 461 -21.88 -39.47 10.29
N HIS A 462 -23.05 -39.94 10.74
CA HIS A 462 -23.17 -41.18 11.50
C HIS A 462 -22.74 -42.40 10.70
N SER A 463 -23.17 -42.56 9.45
CA SER A 463 -22.78 -43.70 8.61
C SER A 463 -21.28 -43.73 8.27
N LEU A 464 -20.63 -42.56 8.26
CA LEU A 464 -19.20 -42.40 8.06
C LEU A 464 -18.34 -42.58 9.33
N ASN A 465 -18.96 -42.94 10.48
CA ASN A 465 -18.31 -43.02 11.79
C ASN A 465 -17.55 -41.73 12.14
N ALA A 466 -18.12 -40.57 11.80
CA ALA A 466 -17.46 -39.28 11.96
C ALA A 466 -17.07 -39.01 13.42
N ARG A 467 -17.90 -39.46 14.37
CA ARG A 467 -17.69 -39.28 15.81
C ARG A 467 -16.42 -39.99 16.28
N GLU A 468 -16.29 -41.27 15.98
CA GLU A 468 -15.15 -42.11 16.36
C GLU A 468 -13.87 -41.56 15.72
N ARG A 469 -13.93 -41.22 14.43
CA ARG A 469 -12.77 -40.68 13.69
C ARG A 469 -12.30 -39.33 14.21
N LEU A 470 -13.22 -38.40 14.48
CA LEU A 470 -12.90 -37.09 15.05
C LEU A 470 -12.35 -37.21 16.48
N SER A 471 -12.93 -38.08 17.30
CA SER A 471 -12.42 -38.32 18.66
C SER A 471 -11.02 -38.94 18.69
N ALA A 472 -10.72 -39.87 17.77
CA ALA A 472 -9.37 -40.41 17.60
C ALA A 472 -8.36 -39.32 17.19
N SER A 473 -8.73 -38.47 16.22
CA SER A 473 -7.89 -37.34 15.80
C SER A 473 -7.58 -36.38 16.96
N LEU A 474 -8.56 -36.07 17.81
CA LEU A 474 -8.37 -35.20 18.98
C LEU A 474 -7.46 -35.82 20.04
N THR A 475 -7.45 -37.14 20.18
CA THR A 475 -6.56 -37.81 21.14
C THR A 475 -5.09 -37.69 20.77
N GLU A 476 -4.76 -37.56 19.49
CA GLU A 476 -3.40 -37.29 19.01
C GLU A 476 -2.98 -35.82 19.25
N GLU A 477 -3.93 -34.88 19.18
CA GLU A 477 -3.70 -33.43 19.30
C GLU A 477 -3.68 -32.89 20.76
N LYS A 478 -3.78 -33.76 21.77
CA LYS A 478 -3.99 -33.46 23.21
C LYS A 478 -3.04 -32.48 23.93
N ARG A 479 -2.09 -31.82 23.25
CA ARG A 479 -1.04 -31.01 23.90
C ARG A 479 -1.35 -29.51 24.02
N LEU A 480 -2.36 -28.96 23.36
CA LEU A 480 -2.68 -27.52 23.45
C LEU A 480 -4.20 -27.29 23.42
N SER A 481 -4.71 -26.44 24.33
CA SER A 481 -6.09 -25.95 24.27
C SER A 481 -6.23 -25.02 23.07
N SER A 482 -6.66 -25.55 21.92
CA SER A 482 -6.85 -24.77 20.68
C SER A 482 -8.34 -24.62 20.32
N PRO A 483 -8.71 -23.60 19.51
CA PRO A 483 -10.07 -23.45 18.98
C PRO A 483 -10.56 -24.70 18.26
N LEU A 484 -9.68 -25.46 17.60
CA LEU A 484 -10.01 -26.72 16.93
C LEU A 484 -10.59 -27.74 17.91
N VAL A 485 -9.94 -27.92 19.07
CA VAL A 485 -10.41 -28.84 20.11
C VAL A 485 -11.80 -28.42 20.61
N HIS A 486 -12.01 -27.12 20.87
CA HIS A 486 -13.29 -26.59 21.31
C HIS A 486 -14.42 -26.86 20.30
N HIS A 487 -14.20 -26.52 19.04
CA HIS A 487 -15.22 -26.70 17.99
C HIS A 487 -15.45 -28.18 17.69
N SER A 488 -14.43 -29.03 17.75
CA SER A 488 -14.59 -30.47 17.56
C SER A 488 -15.40 -31.11 18.67
N HIS A 489 -15.20 -30.72 19.93
CA HIS A 489 -16.05 -31.17 21.03
C HIS A 489 -17.52 -30.76 20.85
N ARG A 490 -17.78 -29.53 20.38
CA ARG A 490 -19.15 -29.10 20.07
C ARG A 490 -19.78 -29.92 18.95
N LEU A 491 -19.02 -30.23 17.89
CA LEU A 491 -19.50 -31.08 16.81
C LEU A 491 -19.81 -32.51 17.31
N LEU A 492 -18.94 -33.07 18.16
CA LEU A 492 -19.17 -34.38 18.78
C LEU A 492 -20.42 -34.40 19.68
N GLN A 493 -20.69 -33.31 20.40
CA GLN A 493 -21.92 -33.16 21.18
C GLN A 493 -23.16 -33.17 20.28
N GLN A 494 -23.13 -32.47 19.15
CA GLN A 494 -24.25 -32.43 18.19
C GLN A 494 -24.46 -33.78 17.48
N LEU A 495 -23.41 -34.58 17.30
CA LEU A 495 -23.46 -35.96 16.78
C LEU A 495 -23.84 -37.00 17.85
N THR A 496 -24.40 -36.60 19.00
CA THR A 496 -24.82 -37.54 20.05
C THR A 496 -26.30 -37.87 19.87
N PRO A 497 -26.69 -39.16 19.87
CA PRO A 497 -28.10 -39.51 19.81
C PRO A 497 -28.85 -38.89 21.01
N GLY A 498 -29.84 -38.04 20.77
CA GLY A 498 -30.74 -37.48 21.80
C GLY A 498 -30.52 -36.02 22.22
N SER A 499 -29.73 -35.22 21.48
CA SER A 499 -29.51 -33.79 21.77
C SER A 499 -30.30 -32.80 20.88
N SER A 500 -31.58 -33.11 20.62
CA SER A 500 -32.54 -32.21 19.97
C SER A 500 -33.77 -32.05 20.84
#